data_AF-F4SWY3-F1
#
_entry.id   AF-F4SWY3-F1
#
_cell.length_a   1.000
_cell.length_b   1.000
_cell.length_c   1.000
_cell.angle_alpha   90.00
_cell.angle_beta   90.00
_cell.angle_gamma   90.00
#
_symmetry.space_group_name_H-M   'P 1'
#
loop_
_entity.id
_entity.type
_entity.pdbx_description
1 polymer ?
#
loop_
_entity_poly.entity_id
_entity_poly.type
_entity_poly.pdbx_seq_one_letter_code
_entity_poly.pdbx_strand_id
1 'polypeptide(L)'
;MAQRRQPVTNRFYMMCSRETVGNNASFHCHNGNGYSSDIDRAHVYTLEEAQKAWNCGRDIDQPVCADSVDAMAVWHVDCQYIPTESLIESDCTAYVAYKKGSWNGNDVY
;
A
#
# COMPACT_ATOMS: atom_id res chain seq x y z
N MET A 1 -30.92 -0.51 -0.05
CA MET A 1 -30.17 0.14 1.03
C MET A 1 -29.09 1.00 0.38
N ALA A 2 -29.20 2.32 0.41
CA ALA A 2 -28.13 3.19 -0.11
C ALA A 2 -27.03 3.28 0.96
N GLN A 3 -25.84 2.78 0.66
CA GLN A 3 -24.68 2.91 1.55
C GLN A 3 -24.41 4.40 1.74
N ARG A 4 -24.60 4.90 2.97
CA ARG A 4 -24.26 6.29 3.32
C ARG A 4 -22.74 6.43 3.12
N ARG A 5 -22.30 7.22 2.14
CA ARG A 5 -20.86 7.50 1.93
C ARG A 5 -20.32 8.09 3.23
N GLN A 6 -19.27 7.46 3.76
CA GLN A 6 -18.43 8.05 4.81
C GLN A 6 -18.00 9.46 4.36
N PRO A 7 -17.97 10.46 5.24
CA PRO A 7 -17.47 11.78 4.88
C PRO A 7 -15.99 11.64 4.51
N VAL A 8 -15.68 11.91 3.25
CA VAL A 8 -14.31 11.89 2.72
C VAL A 8 -13.56 13.07 3.31
N THR A 9 -12.46 12.80 4.02
CA THR A 9 -11.53 13.83 4.46
C THR A 9 -10.72 14.34 3.26
N ASN A 10 -10.29 15.61 3.30
CA ASN A 10 -9.45 16.22 2.25
C ASN A 10 -7.98 15.74 2.35
N ARG A 11 -7.79 14.42 2.43
CA ARG A 11 -6.49 13.73 2.49
C ARG A 11 -6.29 12.93 1.21
N PHE A 12 -5.09 13.03 0.66
CA PHE A 12 -4.74 12.36 -0.58
C PHE A 12 -3.41 11.63 -0.46
N TYR A 13 -3.30 10.51 -1.16
CA TYR A 13 -2.02 9.90 -1.49
C TYR A 13 -1.73 10.14 -2.97
N MET A 14 -0.45 10.28 -3.32
CA MET A 14 -0.02 10.33 -4.72
C MET A 14 0.37 8.91 -5.15
N MET A 15 -0.51 8.26 -5.91
CA MET A 15 -0.31 6.91 -6.44
C MET A 15 0.51 6.95 -7.73
N CYS A 16 1.50 6.06 -7.85
CA CYS A 16 2.27 5.88 -9.07
C CYS A 16 1.65 4.77 -9.93
N SER A 17 1.24 5.08 -11.15
CA SER A 17 0.69 4.08 -12.08
C SER A 17 1.74 3.21 -12.76
N ARG A 18 3.03 3.56 -12.64
CA ARG A 18 4.15 2.79 -13.21
C ARG A 18 4.75 1.78 -12.24
N GLU A 19 4.83 2.13 -10.97
CA GLU A 19 5.50 1.33 -9.94
C GLU A 19 4.47 0.50 -9.18
N THR A 20 4.51 -0.82 -9.38
CA THR A 20 3.68 -1.78 -8.65
C THR A 20 4.57 -2.89 -8.11
N VAL A 21 4.25 -3.38 -6.91
CA VAL A 21 4.88 -4.58 -6.33
C VAL A 21 3.84 -5.69 -6.40
N GLY A 22 3.92 -6.49 -7.47
CA GLY A 22 2.82 -7.38 -7.83
C GLY A 22 1.57 -6.57 -8.17
N ASN A 23 0.45 -6.88 -7.51
CA ASN A 23 -0.81 -6.15 -7.68
C ASN A 23 -0.94 -4.93 -6.76
N ASN A 24 0.05 -4.66 -5.90
CA ASN A 24 -0.04 -3.54 -4.96
C ASN A 24 0.29 -2.22 -5.63
N ALA A 25 -0.54 -1.21 -5.36
CA ALA A 25 -0.26 0.17 -5.71
C ALA A 25 0.91 0.71 -4.88
N SER A 26 1.70 1.61 -5.46
CA SER A 26 2.76 2.32 -4.75
C SER A 26 2.44 3.81 -4.64
N PHE A 27 2.82 4.42 -3.52
CA PHE A 27 2.55 5.81 -3.20
C PHE A 27 3.84 6.58 -2.93
N HIS A 28 3.82 7.90 -3.14
CA HIS A 28 4.94 8.77 -2.79
C HIS A 28 5.30 8.61 -1.31
N CYS A 29 6.56 8.35 -1.02
CA CYS A 29 7.06 8.30 0.35
C CYS A 29 7.18 9.69 0.97
N HIS A 30 7.16 9.74 2.30
CA HIS A 30 7.56 10.93 3.06
C HIS A 30 8.90 11.50 2.57
N ASN A 31 9.02 12.83 2.54
CA ASN A 31 10.25 13.57 2.22
C ASN A 31 10.85 13.27 0.83
N GLY A 32 10.06 12.78 -0.12
CA GLY A 32 10.53 12.49 -1.48
C GLY A 32 11.40 11.24 -1.60
N ASN A 33 11.29 10.31 -0.64
CA ASN A 33 12.09 9.08 -0.58
C ASN A 33 11.58 7.97 -1.52
N GLY A 34 11.23 8.33 -2.76
CA GLY A 34 10.73 7.41 -3.77
C GLY A 34 9.28 6.98 -3.54
N TYR A 35 8.98 5.72 -3.86
CA TYR A 35 7.64 5.14 -3.83
C TYR A 35 7.61 3.88 -2.96
N SER A 36 6.48 3.58 -2.32
CA SER A 36 6.29 2.37 -1.54
C SER A 36 4.85 1.87 -1.55
N SER A 37 4.66 0.55 -1.50
CA SER A 37 3.36 -0.10 -1.26
C SER A 37 2.98 -0.17 0.22
N ASP A 38 3.91 0.17 1.12
CA ASP A 38 3.65 0.34 2.55
C ASP A 38 3.02 1.73 2.78
N ILE A 39 1.74 1.74 3.13
CA ILE A 39 0.93 2.95 3.29
C ILE A 39 1.40 3.79 4.48
N ASP A 40 2.01 3.19 5.51
CA ASP A 40 2.53 3.96 6.66
C ASP A 40 3.69 4.89 6.24
N ARG A 41 4.34 4.56 5.13
CA ARG A 41 5.42 5.36 4.53
C ARG A 41 4.90 6.41 3.54
N ALA A 42 3.62 6.37 3.19
CA ALA A 42 3.04 7.26 2.19
C ALA A 42 2.83 8.68 2.74
N HIS A 43 3.25 9.68 1.97
CA HIS A 43 3.01 11.08 2.31
C HIS A 43 1.52 11.41 2.16
N VAL A 44 0.90 11.90 3.23
CA VAL A 44 -0.48 12.38 3.22
C VAL A 44 -0.50 13.83 2.77
N TYR A 45 -1.01 14.06 1.56
CA TYR A 45 -1.17 15.38 0.97
C TYR A 45 -2.49 16.03 1.42
N THR A 46 -2.46 17.34 1.66
CA THR A 46 -3.66 18.19 1.63
C THR A 46 -4.18 18.34 0.20
N LEU A 47 -5.39 18.91 0.04
CA LEU A 47 -5.96 19.20 -1.28
C LEU A 47 -5.04 20.13 -2.10
N GLU A 48 -4.55 21.21 -1.49
CA GLU A 48 -3.69 22.19 -2.15
C GLU A 48 -2.36 21.57 -2.59
N GLU A 49 -1.74 20.76 -1.73
CA GLU A 49 -0.49 20.08 -2.05
C GLU A 49 -0.68 19.03 -3.14
N ALA A 50 -1.76 18.23 -3.09
CA ALA A 50 -2.09 17.24 -4.10
C ALA A 50 -2.35 17.90 -5.46
N GLN A 51 -3.11 19.00 -5.48
CA GLN A 51 -3.38 19.74 -6.71
C GLN A 51 -2.11 20.35 -7.30
N LYS A 52 -1.21 20.86 -6.45
CA LYS A 52 0.10 21.35 -6.89
C LYS A 52 0.97 20.22 -7.45
N ALA A 53 1.02 19.09 -6.76
CA ALA A 53 1.76 17.91 -7.20
C ALA A 53 1.22 17.38 -8.54
N TRP A 54 -0.10 17.37 -8.74
CA TRP A 54 -0.74 17.04 -10.00
C TRP A 54 -0.33 17.97 -11.14
N ASN A 55 -0.43 19.29 -10.90
CA ASN A 55 -0.17 20.29 -11.94
C ASN A 55 1.30 20.38 -12.37
N CYS A 56 2.23 19.97 -11.51
CA CYS A 56 3.68 20.11 -11.74
C CYS A 56 4.43 18.77 -11.79
N GLY A 57 3.74 17.67 -11.52
CA GLY A 57 4.30 16.34 -11.41
C GLY A 57 4.35 15.61 -12.74
N ARG A 58 4.53 14.29 -12.66
CA ARG A 58 4.54 13.41 -13.82
C ARG A 58 3.13 12.90 -14.08
N ASP A 59 2.79 12.64 -15.34
CA ASP A 59 1.48 12.10 -15.74
C ASP A 59 1.14 10.74 -15.10
N ILE A 60 2.13 10.06 -14.53
CA ILE A 60 1.95 8.77 -13.85
C ILE A 60 1.64 8.90 -12.35
N ASP A 61 1.79 10.09 -11.77
CA ASP A 61 1.54 10.33 -10.35
C ASP A 61 0.14 10.93 -10.19
N GLN A 62 -0.78 10.15 -9.63
CA GLN A 62 -2.22 10.43 -9.60
C GLN A 62 -2.67 10.64 -8.14
N PRO A 63 -3.30 11.78 -7.79
CA PRO A 63 -3.88 11.95 -6.47
C PRO A 63 -5.10 11.03 -6.31
N VAL A 64 -5.11 10.24 -5.23
CA VAL A 64 -6.23 9.37 -4.86
C VAL A 64 -6.68 9.67 -3.44
N CYS A 65 -7.97 9.47 -3.16
CA CYS A 65 -8.55 9.67 -1.83
C CYS A 65 -7.90 8.73 -0.81
N ALA A 66 -7.24 9.28 0.21
CA ALA A 66 -6.54 8.50 1.22
C ALA A 66 -7.51 7.58 1.98
N ASP A 67 -8.68 8.08 2.39
CA ASP A 67 -9.66 7.27 3.13
C ASP A 67 -10.18 6.07 2.34
N SER A 68 -10.24 6.18 1.01
CA SER A 68 -10.62 5.05 0.14
C SER A 68 -9.49 4.03 0.03
N VAL A 69 -8.24 4.49 -0.03
CA VAL A 69 -7.06 3.61 0.01
C VAL A 69 -7.00 2.89 1.36
N ASP A 70 -7.10 3.61 2.46
CA ASP A 70 -7.07 3.09 3.83
C ASP A 70 -8.17 2.04 4.04
N ALA A 71 -9.37 2.26 3.50
CA ALA A 71 -10.50 1.33 3.60
C ALA A 71 -10.33 0.03 2.76
N MET A 72 -9.49 0.06 1.73
CA MET A 72 -9.20 -1.10 0.87
C MET A 72 -7.86 -1.76 1.19
N ALA A 73 -7.05 -1.14 2.05
CA ALA A 73 -5.74 -1.63 2.45
C ALA A 73 -5.87 -2.99 3.15
N VAL A 74 -4.96 -3.90 2.81
CA VAL A 74 -4.86 -5.22 3.41
C VAL A 74 -3.41 -5.46 3.84
N TRP A 75 -3.26 -6.14 4.98
CA TRP A 75 -1.94 -6.55 5.44
C TRP A 75 -1.44 -7.72 4.62
N HIS A 76 -0.22 -7.58 4.09
CA HIS A 76 0.50 -8.64 3.43
C HIS A 76 1.78 -8.98 4.20
N VAL A 77 2.29 -10.20 3.99
CA VAL A 77 3.57 -10.64 4.56
C VAL A 77 4.57 -10.73 3.42
N ASP A 78 5.62 -9.92 3.52
CA ASP A 78 6.71 -9.93 2.55
C ASP A 78 7.52 -11.23 2.70
N CYS A 79 7.60 -11.99 1.61
CA CYS A 79 8.24 -13.30 1.52
C CYS A 79 9.73 -13.26 1.84
N GLN A 80 10.39 -12.11 1.76
CA GLN A 80 11.80 -11.94 2.12
C GLN A 80 12.05 -12.13 3.62
N TYR A 81 11.02 -11.94 4.45
CA TYR A 81 11.13 -12.08 5.91
C TYR A 81 10.63 -13.43 6.43
N ILE A 82 10.12 -14.32 5.56
CA ILE A 82 9.59 -15.61 5.98
C ILE A 82 10.69 -16.68 5.91
N PRO A 83 10.93 -17.43 6.99
CA PRO A 83 11.86 -18.56 6.97
C PRO A 83 11.50 -19.56 5.87
N THR A 84 12.51 -20.11 5.21
CA THR A 84 12.32 -21.18 4.21
C THR A 84 12.11 -22.56 4.83
N GLU A 85 12.47 -22.71 6.11
CA GLU A 85 12.27 -23.93 6.88
C GLU A 85 11.01 -23.79 7.75
N SER A 86 10.33 -24.91 7.98
CA SER A 86 9.18 -24.94 8.88
C SER A 86 9.62 -24.63 10.31
N LEU A 87 9.00 -23.63 10.90
CA LEU A 87 9.25 -23.21 12.27
C LEU A 87 8.15 -23.75 13.17
N ILE A 88 8.52 -24.55 14.18
CA ILE A 88 7.59 -25.04 15.22
C ILE A 88 8.05 -24.43 16.54
N GLU A 89 7.29 -23.46 17.04
CA GLU A 89 7.53 -22.83 18.34
C GLU A 89 6.54 -23.32 19.39
N SER A 90 7.02 -23.49 20.63
CA SER A 90 6.19 -23.74 21.80
C SER A 90 5.26 -22.56 22.05
N ASP A 91 4.04 -22.84 22.51
CA ASP A 91 2.98 -21.86 22.81
C ASP A 91 2.43 -21.07 21.59
N CYS A 92 2.80 -21.48 20.38
CA CYS A 92 2.23 -20.92 19.16
C CYS A 92 0.78 -21.41 18.98
N THR A 93 -0.18 -20.47 18.81
CA THR A 93 -1.60 -20.81 18.71
C THR A 93 -2.09 -21.00 17.27
N ALA A 94 -1.28 -20.63 16.27
CA ALA A 94 -1.60 -20.77 14.86
C ALA A 94 -0.33 -20.81 14.01
N TYR A 95 -0.41 -21.48 12.86
CA TYR A 95 0.61 -21.44 11.81
C TYR A 95 -0.03 -21.00 10.50
N VAL A 96 0.75 -20.28 9.69
CA VAL A 96 0.40 -19.94 8.32
C VAL A 96 1.25 -20.77 7.37
N ALA A 97 0.66 -21.22 6.27
CA ALA A 97 1.35 -21.95 5.23
C ALA A 97 1.28 -21.16 3.93
N TYR A 98 2.38 -21.12 3.19
CA TYR A 98 2.46 -20.50 1.87
C TYR A 98 3.10 -21.48 0.87
N LYS A 99 2.89 -21.24 -0.42
CA LYS A 99 3.56 -22.01 -1.47
C LYS A 99 4.83 -21.30 -1.93
N LYS A 100 6.00 -21.88 -1.60
CA LYS A 100 7.29 -21.33 -2.03
C LYS A 100 7.36 -21.12 -3.55
N GLY A 101 7.83 -19.94 -3.95
CA GLY A 101 7.96 -19.54 -5.36
C GLY A 101 6.66 -19.06 -6.01
N SER A 102 5.57 -18.95 -5.24
CA SER A 102 4.29 -18.44 -5.71
C SER A 102 3.98 -17.14 -4.98
N TRP A 103 4.40 -16.01 -5.56
CA TRP A 103 4.33 -14.68 -4.95
C TRP A 103 3.47 -13.71 -5.76
N ASN A 104 2.94 -12.69 -5.10
CA ASN A 104 2.37 -11.50 -5.73
C ASN A 104 3.32 -10.32 -5.48
N GLY A 105 4.29 -10.11 -6.38
CA GLY A 105 5.40 -9.22 -6.08
C GLY A 105 6.24 -9.80 -4.94
N ASN A 106 6.32 -9.09 -3.82
CA ASN A 106 6.99 -9.58 -2.61
C ASN A 106 6.05 -10.32 -1.67
N ASP A 107 4.74 -10.32 -1.89
CA ASP A 107 3.80 -10.84 -0.91
C ASP A 107 3.46 -12.31 -1.13
N VAL A 108 3.22 -13.01 -0.01
CA VAL A 108 2.60 -14.35 -0.03
C VAL A 108 1.08 -14.26 -0.22
N TYR A 109 0.51 -15.29 -0.86
CA TYR A 109 -0.94 -15.47 -1.03
C TYR A 109 -1.59 -16.10 0.20
#